data_AF-A0A484ZCM3-F1
#
_entry.id   AF-A0A484ZCM3-F1
#
_cell.length_a   1.000
_cell.length_b   1.000
_cell.length_c   1.000
_cell.angle_alpha   90.00
_cell.angle_beta   90.00
_cell.angle_gamma   90.00
#
_symmetry.space_group_name_H-M   'P 1'
#
loop_
_entity.id
_entity.type
_entity.pdbx_description
1 polymer ?
#
loop_
_entity_poly.entity_id
_entity_poly.type
_entity_poly.pdbx_seq_one_letter_code
_entity_poly.pdbx_strand_id
1 'polypeptide(L)'
;MRSEILAVEGNDEGFLIKLAGAEIQAKSLVVASGGLSMPGLGATPFGYKIAEQFGLPVLPTRAGLVPFTLHKPLLEVLQTLSGIAAPVTIATEGGMSFKESLLFTHRGLSGPAVLQLSSYWQPANQCLLICFPN
;
A
#
# COMPACT_ATOMS: atom_id res chain seq x y z
N MET A 1 -18.06 -21.69 0.00
CA MET A 1 -19.03 -20.86 -0.75
C MET A 1 -18.30 -19.58 -1.16
N ARG A 2 -18.24 -19.24 -2.45
CA ARG A 2 -17.59 -18.03 -2.96
C ARG A 2 -18.70 -17.07 -3.37
N SER A 3 -18.94 -16.03 -2.59
CA SER A 3 -20.02 -15.07 -2.82
C SER A 3 -19.42 -13.72 -3.17
N GLU A 4 -19.36 -13.42 -4.46
CA GLU A 4 -18.92 -12.12 -4.96
C GLU A 4 -20.08 -11.13 -4.95
N ILE A 5 -19.81 -9.91 -4.47
CA ILE A 5 -20.79 -8.82 -4.46
C ILE A 5 -20.76 -8.14 -5.83
N LEU A 6 -21.90 -8.09 -6.49
CA LEU A 6 -22.08 -7.50 -7.82
C LEU A 6 -22.50 -6.04 -7.72
N ALA A 7 -23.40 -5.71 -6.79
CA ALA A 7 -23.88 -4.35 -6.58
C ALA A 7 -24.41 -4.14 -5.15
N VAL A 8 -24.46 -2.88 -4.75
CA VAL A 8 -25.10 -2.41 -3.52
C VAL A 8 -25.97 -1.22 -3.89
N GLU A 9 -27.21 -1.21 -3.44
CA GLU A 9 -28.15 -0.10 -3.62
C GLU A 9 -28.64 0.34 -2.24
N GLY A 10 -28.74 1.66 -2.01
CA GLY A 10 -29.33 2.23 -0.80
C GLY A 10 -30.78 2.65 -1.06
N ASN A 11 -31.66 2.40 -0.08
CA ASN A 11 -33.04 2.87 -0.08
C ASN A 11 -33.45 3.38 1.32
N ASP A 12 -34.68 3.89 1.46
CA ASP A 12 -35.19 4.45 2.72
C ASP A 12 -35.25 3.42 3.87
N GLU A 13 -35.21 2.12 3.57
CA GLU A 13 -35.30 1.02 4.53
C GLU A 13 -33.94 0.36 4.85
N GLY A 14 -32.86 0.76 4.15
CA GLY A 14 -31.52 0.21 4.32
C GLY A 14 -30.76 -0.02 2.99
N PHE A 15 -30.18 -1.21 2.85
CA PHE A 15 -29.32 -1.60 1.73
C PHE A 15 -29.80 -2.91 1.10
N LEU A 16 -29.79 -2.95 -0.23
CA LEU A 16 -29.95 -4.15 -1.04
C LEU A 16 -28.59 -4.55 -1.63
N ILE A 17 -28.14 -5.77 -1.36
CA ILE A 17 -26.86 -6.31 -1.82
C ILE A 17 -27.14 -7.42 -2.83
N LYS A 18 -26.64 -7.25 -4.05
CA LYS A 18 -26.75 -8.24 -5.13
C LYS A 18 -25.53 -9.12 -5.15
N LEU A 19 -25.74 -10.43 -5.04
CA LEU A 19 -24.74 -11.48 -5.14
C LEU A 19 -24.97 -12.29 -6.41
N ALA A 20 -24.01 -13.12 -6.80
CA ALA A 20 -24.22 -14.11 -7.85
C ALA A 20 -25.31 -15.13 -7.43
N GLY A 21 -26.54 -14.91 -7.90
CA GLY A 21 -27.69 -15.81 -7.69
C GLY A 21 -28.49 -15.57 -6.42
N ALA A 22 -28.25 -14.48 -5.69
CA ALA A 22 -29.03 -14.13 -4.49
C ALA A 22 -29.06 -12.61 -4.26
N GLU A 23 -30.07 -12.16 -3.50
CA GLU A 23 -30.17 -10.80 -2.99
C GLU A 23 -30.31 -10.81 -1.48
N ILE A 24 -29.66 -9.87 -0.80
CA ILE A 24 -29.70 -9.72 0.66
C ILE A 24 -30.14 -8.31 0.99
N GLN A 25 -31.12 -8.18 1.89
CA GLN A 25 -31.55 -6.89 2.42
C GLN A 25 -31.05 -6.73 3.86
N ALA A 26 -30.49 -5.55 4.18
CA ALA A 26 -29.97 -5.25 5.50
C ALA A 26 -30.22 -3.78 5.87
N LYS A 27 -30.57 -3.51 7.13
CA LYS A 27 -30.71 -2.14 7.64
C LYS A 27 -29.38 -1.39 7.75
N SER A 28 -28.27 -2.12 7.80
CA SER A 28 -26.93 -1.54 7.94
C SER A 28 -25.91 -2.36 7.16
N LEU A 29 -24.97 -1.67 6.52
CA LEU A 29 -23.91 -2.26 5.72
C LEU A 29 -22.54 -1.82 6.26
N VAL A 30 -21.66 -2.79 6.52
CA VAL A 30 -20.27 -2.54 6.90
C VAL A 30 -19.37 -2.91 5.73
N VAL A 31 -18.60 -1.94 5.23
CA VAL A 31 -17.64 -2.15 4.14
C VAL A 31 -16.26 -2.41 4.74
N ALA A 32 -15.83 -3.67 4.70
CA ALA A 32 -14.53 -4.14 5.21
C ALA A 32 -13.73 -4.87 4.13
N SER A 33 -13.77 -4.38 2.89
CA SER A 33 -13.17 -5.04 1.70
C SER A 33 -11.65 -4.85 1.57
N GLY A 34 -11.00 -4.21 2.54
CA GLY A 34 -9.55 -3.98 2.53
C GLY A 34 -9.12 -2.87 1.57
N GLY A 35 -7.85 -2.91 1.17
CA GLY A 35 -7.25 -1.96 0.23
C GLY A 35 -6.85 -2.60 -1.09
N LEU A 36 -5.94 -1.93 -1.82
CA LEU A 36 -5.48 -2.38 -3.14
C LEU A 36 -4.25 -3.32 -3.11
N SER A 37 -3.71 -3.59 -1.93
CA SER A 37 -2.50 -4.42 -1.80
C SER A 37 -2.78 -5.88 -2.11
N MET A 38 -1.90 -6.53 -2.88
CA MET A 38 -1.98 -7.95 -3.25
C MET A 38 -3.27 -8.34 -4.02
N PRO A 39 -3.50 -7.79 -5.24
CA PRO A 39 -4.69 -8.09 -6.04
C PRO A 39 -4.84 -9.59 -6.37
N GLY A 40 -3.74 -10.33 -6.51
CA GLY A 40 -3.77 -11.79 -6.71
C GLY A 40 -4.38 -12.59 -5.55
N LEU A 41 -4.49 -11.99 -4.35
CA LEU A 41 -5.14 -12.59 -3.19
C LEU A 41 -6.61 -12.15 -3.04
N GLY A 42 -7.15 -11.38 -3.99
CA GLY A 42 -8.54 -10.92 -3.98
C GLY A 42 -8.76 -9.49 -3.49
N ALA A 43 -7.71 -8.69 -3.35
CA ALA A 43 -7.85 -7.26 -3.11
C ALA A 43 -8.50 -6.55 -4.31
N THR A 44 -9.50 -5.72 -4.05
CA THR A 44 -10.27 -5.00 -5.08
C THR A 44 -10.54 -3.56 -4.65
N PRO A 45 -10.81 -2.64 -5.59
CA PRO A 45 -11.21 -1.27 -5.26
C PRO A 45 -12.67 -1.16 -4.77
N PHE A 46 -13.35 -2.27 -4.47
CA PHE A 46 -14.79 -2.31 -4.22
C PHE A 46 -15.23 -1.32 -3.13
N GLY A 47 -14.50 -1.25 -2.01
CA GLY A 47 -14.86 -0.33 -0.93
C GLY A 47 -14.80 1.14 -1.32
N TYR A 48 -13.83 1.53 -2.14
CA TYR A 48 -13.70 2.89 -2.66
C TYR A 48 -14.84 3.23 -3.62
N LYS A 49 -15.21 2.30 -4.50
CA LYS A 49 -16.36 2.48 -5.41
C LYS A 49 -17.67 2.65 -4.65
N ILE A 50 -17.86 1.92 -3.56
CA ILE A 50 -19.03 2.10 -2.69
C ILE A 50 -19.01 3.48 -2.02
N ALA A 51 -17.85 3.93 -1.53
CA ALA A 51 -17.72 5.27 -0.96
C ALA A 51 -18.09 6.36 -2.00
N GLU A 52 -17.53 6.28 -3.20
CA GLU A 52 -17.84 7.19 -4.32
C GLU A 52 -19.33 7.17 -4.70
N GLN A 53 -19.93 5.98 -4.78
CA GLN A 53 -21.36 5.81 -5.08
C GLN A 53 -22.26 6.55 -4.09
N PHE A 54 -21.91 6.55 -2.80
CA PHE A 54 -22.65 7.26 -1.75
C PHE A 54 -22.15 8.70 -1.53
N GLY A 55 -21.37 9.26 -2.46
CA GLY A 55 -20.91 10.65 -2.41
C GLY A 55 -19.84 10.94 -1.35
N LEU A 56 -19.20 9.90 -0.80
CA LEU A 56 -18.11 10.06 0.17
C LEU A 56 -16.78 10.33 -0.57
N PRO A 57 -15.99 11.31 -0.12
CA PRO A 57 -14.72 11.62 -0.77
C PRO A 57 -13.70 10.49 -0.55
N VAL A 58 -13.05 10.06 -1.64
CA VAL A 58 -11.94 9.10 -1.61
C VAL A 58 -10.64 9.84 -1.86
N LEU A 59 -9.71 9.75 -0.91
CA LEU A 59 -8.37 10.33 -1.08
C LEU A 59 -7.55 9.53 -2.10
N PRO A 60 -6.61 10.18 -2.84
CA PRO A 60 -5.71 9.48 -3.75
C PRO A 60 -5.00 8.32 -3.05
N THR A 61 -5.13 7.12 -3.62
CA THR A 61 -4.50 5.92 -3.07
C THR A 61 -3.11 5.73 -3.65
N ARG A 62 -2.19 5.26 -2.82
CA ARG A 62 -0.83 4.91 -3.21
C ARG A 62 -0.33 3.74 -2.37
N ALA A 63 0.62 3.00 -2.90
CA ALA A 63 1.22 1.92 -2.16
C ALA A 63 2.08 2.48 -1.01
N GLY A 64 1.86 1.97 0.20
CA GLY A 64 2.66 2.26 1.38
C GLY A 64 3.26 0.97 1.94
N LEU A 65 4.31 1.10 2.75
CA LEU A 65 5.11 -0.04 3.23
C LEU A 65 5.64 -0.90 2.07
N VAL A 66 6.20 -0.24 1.06
CA VAL A 66 6.74 -0.88 -0.14
C VAL A 66 8.24 -0.69 -0.28
N PRO A 67 8.95 -1.64 -0.92
CA PRO A 67 10.36 -1.46 -1.24
C PRO A 67 10.56 -0.35 -2.28
N PHE A 68 11.75 0.22 -2.31
CA PHE A 68 12.16 1.16 -3.35
C PHE A 68 12.88 0.44 -4.49
N THR A 69 12.54 0.82 -5.72
CA THR A 69 13.28 0.41 -6.91
C THR A 69 14.37 1.43 -7.19
N LEU A 70 15.55 0.95 -7.58
CA LEU A 70 16.68 1.82 -7.90
C LEU A 70 16.83 1.96 -9.42
N HIS A 71 17.26 3.14 -9.85
CA HIS A 71 17.63 3.38 -11.24
C HIS A 71 18.90 2.60 -11.61
N LYS A 72 19.04 2.23 -12.88
CA LYS A 72 20.07 1.28 -13.37
C LYS A 72 21.50 1.54 -12.87
N PRO A 73 22.08 2.76 -13.05
CA PRO A 73 23.45 3.03 -12.58
C PRO A 73 23.68 2.68 -11.10
N LEU A 74 22.77 3.07 -10.22
CA LEU A 74 22.89 2.78 -8.79
C LEU A 74 22.57 1.33 -8.46
N LEU A 75 21.60 0.73 -9.17
CA LEU A 75 21.27 -0.69 -9.02
C LEU A 75 22.44 -1.59 -9.41
N GLU A 76 23.17 -1.27 -10.48
CA GLU A 76 24.30 -2.08 -10.95
C GLU A 76 25.40 -2.23 -9.89
N VAL A 77 25.65 -1.16 -9.12
CA VAL A 77 26.58 -1.18 -8.00
C VAL A 77 25.99 -1.91 -6.80
N LEU A 78 24.78 -1.53 -6.38
CA LEU A 78 24.21 -2.00 -5.12
C LEU A 78 23.59 -3.41 -5.17
N GLN A 79 23.22 -3.92 -6.35
CA GLN A 79 22.68 -5.28 -6.49
C GLN A 79 23.70 -6.35 -6.09
N THR A 80 25.00 -6.05 -6.16
CA THR A 80 26.08 -6.93 -5.70
C THR A 80 26.00 -7.20 -4.20
N LEU A 81 25.35 -6.30 -3.44
CA LEU A 81 25.10 -6.43 -2.01
C LEU A 81 23.78 -7.14 -1.69
N SER A 82 23.04 -7.63 -2.70
CA SER A 82 21.72 -8.25 -2.50
C SER A 82 21.78 -9.36 -1.43
N GLY A 83 20.91 -9.26 -0.43
CA GLY A 83 20.86 -10.16 0.72
C GLY A 83 21.58 -9.62 1.96
N ILE A 84 22.41 -8.58 1.83
CA ILE A 84 23.05 -7.92 2.97
C ILE A 84 22.03 -6.98 3.64
N ALA A 85 21.96 -7.06 4.97
CA ALA A 85 21.23 -6.13 5.80
C ALA A 85 22.20 -5.29 6.64
N ALA A 86 21.88 -4.00 6.80
CA ALA A 86 22.68 -3.07 7.59
C ALA A 86 21.78 -2.11 8.38
N PRO A 87 22.16 -1.76 9.62
CA PRO A 87 21.47 -0.71 10.36
C PRO A 87 21.74 0.64 9.69
N VAL A 88 20.67 1.38 9.38
CA VAL A 88 20.76 2.72 8.76
C VAL A 88 19.83 3.69 9.46
N THR A 89 20.10 4.98 9.31
CA THR A 89 19.06 6.00 9.42
C THR A 89 18.71 6.48 8.02
N ILE A 90 17.44 6.37 7.64
CA ILE A 90 16.93 6.88 6.38
C ILE A 90 15.96 8.04 6.65
N ALA A 91 16.04 9.10 5.84
CA ALA A 91 15.24 10.31 6.04
C ALA A 91 14.69 10.87 4.72
N THR A 92 13.52 11.49 4.79
CA THR A 92 12.98 12.33 3.70
C THR A 92 13.49 13.76 3.83
N GLU A 93 13.43 14.52 2.73
CA GLU A 93 13.71 15.97 2.75
C GLU A 93 12.82 16.75 3.74
N GLY A 94 11.62 16.23 4.03
CA GLY A 94 10.69 16.80 5.02
C GLY A 94 11.04 16.49 6.48
N GLY A 95 12.19 15.88 6.76
CA GLY A 95 12.69 15.62 8.12
C GLY A 95 12.15 14.35 8.79
N MET A 96 11.24 13.60 8.15
CA MET A 96 10.82 12.31 8.67
C MET A 96 11.97 11.31 8.56
N SER A 97 12.30 10.60 9.64
CA SER A 97 13.41 9.65 9.66
C SER A 97 13.13 8.39 10.45
N PHE A 98 13.76 7.29 10.04
CA PHE A 98 13.67 6.00 10.70
C PHE A 98 15.07 5.41 10.83
N LYS A 99 15.41 4.97 12.04
CA LYS A 99 16.65 4.24 12.33
C LYS A 99 16.32 2.77 12.46
N GLU A 100 16.59 1.98 11.42
CA GLU A 100 16.34 0.55 11.43
C GLU A 100 17.15 -0.20 10.36
N SER A 101 16.99 -1.51 10.27
CA SER A 101 17.64 -2.32 9.23
C SER A 101 17.12 -1.98 7.83
N LEU A 102 18.06 -1.79 6.91
CA LEU A 102 17.83 -1.77 5.47
C LEU A 102 18.34 -3.08 4.87
N LEU A 103 17.64 -3.58 3.86
CA LEU A 103 18.01 -4.77 3.10
C LEU A 103 18.30 -4.38 1.65
N PHE A 104 19.49 -4.70 1.16
CA PHE A 104 19.81 -4.62 -0.26
C PHE A 104 19.17 -5.78 -1.01
N THR A 105 18.57 -5.49 -2.17
CA THR A 105 17.90 -6.49 -3.01
C THR A 105 18.32 -6.34 -4.47
N HIS A 106 18.09 -7.39 -5.26
CA HIS A 106 18.30 -7.37 -6.72
C HIS A 106 17.46 -6.34 -7.50
N ARG A 107 16.47 -5.70 -6.87
CA ARG A 107 15.63 -4.64 -7.50
C ARG A 107 15.81 -3.26 -6.90
N GLY A 108 16.51 -3.16 -5.77
CA GLY A 108 16.67 -1.92 -5.02
C GLY A 108 16.75 -2.14 -3.52
N LEU A 109 16.01 -1.35 -2.74
CA LEU A 109 16.11 -1.31 -1.28
C LEU A 109 14.82 -1.78 -0.60
N SER A 110 14.97 -2.52 0.49
CA SER A 110 13.89 -3.02 1.33
C SER A 110 14.30 -2.96 2.80
N GLY A 111 13.66 -3.74 3.66
CA GLY A 111 13.88 -3.75 5.10
C GLY A 111 13.03 -2.71 5.82
N PRO A 112 12.82 -2.85 7.14
CA PRO A 112 11.86 -2.02 7.87
C PRO A 112 12.12 -0.52 7.74
N ALA A 113 13.39 -0.07 7.66
CA ALA A 113 13.71 1.34 7.45
C ALA A 113 13.08 1.90 6.16
N VAL A 114 13.22 1.18 5.04
CA VAL A 114 12.67 1.58 3.74
C VAL A 114 11.15 1.47 3.71
N LEU A 115 10.60 0.37 4.25
CA LEU A 115 9.15 0.17 4.27
C LEU A 115 8.46 1.31 5.05
N GLN A 116 8.96 1.67 6.24
CA GLN A 116 8.43 2.77 7.03
C GLN A 116 8.53 4.11 6.28
N LEU A 117 9.70 4.43 5.73
CA LEU A 117 9.91 5.69 5.01
C LEU A 117 9.04 5.80 3.75
N SER A 118 8.75 4.69 3.06
CA SER A 118 7.95 4.68 1.82
C SER A 118 6.57 5.34 1.99
N SER A 119 6.00 5.29 3.20
CA SER A 119 4.72 5.91 3.53
C SER A 119 4.78 7.44 3.60
N TYR A 120 5.97 8.03 3.69
CA TYR A 120 6.20 9.48 3.80
C TYR A 120 6.93 10.06 2.59
N TRP A 121 7.72 9.25 1.90
CA TRP A 121 8.36 9.63 0.66
C TRP A 121 7.34 9.89 -0.44
N GLN A 122 7.62 10.84 -1.35
CA GLN A 122 6.81 11.13 -2.53
C GLN A 122 7.66 10.95 -3.80
N PRO A 123 7.06 10.50 -4.92
CA PRO A 123 7.76 10.48 -6.20
C PRO A 123 8.39 11.84 -6.52
N ALA A 124 9.61 11.81 -7.07
CA ALA A 124 10.50 12.96 -7.36
C ALA A 124 11.30 13.54 -6.18
N ASN A 125 11.02 13.16 -4.93
CA ASN A 125 11.84 13.60 -3.79
C ASN A 125 13.08 12.71 -3.64
N GLN A 126 14.19 13.27 -3.15
CA GLN A 126 15.34 12.47 -2.75
C GLN A 126 15.14 11.93 -1.32
N CYS A 127 15.86 10.87 -1.00
CA CYS A 127 16.00 10.39 0.38
C CYS A 127 17.47 10.43 0.76
N LEU A 128 17.74 10.89 1.98
CA LEU A 128 19.06 10.80 2.57
C LEU A 128 19.20 9.45 3.28
N LEU A 129 20.30 8.77 3.02
CA LEU A 129 20.65 7.52 3.68
C LEU A 129 21.98 7.71 4.42
N ILE A 130 21.93 7.54 5.74
CA ILE A 130 23.09 7.63 6.62
C ILE A 130 23.40 6.22 7.10
N CYS A 131 24.47 5.65 6.58
CA CYS A 131 25.07 4.43 7.12
C CYS A 131 25.96 4.82 8.29
N PHE A 132 25.81 4.14 9.42
CA PHE A 132 26.80 4.21 10.49
C PHE A 132 27.78 3.06 10.29
N PRO A 133 29.01 3.29 9.80
CA PRO A 133 30.13 2.53 10.34
C PRO A 133 30.25 2.96 11.81
N ASN A 134 30.48 2.02 12.73
CA ASN A 134 30.59 2.33 14.16
C ASN A 134 31.47 3.54 14.46
#